data_AF-A0A956K557-F1
#
_entry.id   AF-A0A956K557-F1
#
_cell.length_a   1.000
_cell.length_b   1.000
_cell.length_c   1.000
_cell.angle_alpha   90.00
_cell.angle_beta   90.00
_cell.angle_gamma   90.00
#
_symmetry.space_group_name_H-M   'P 1'
#
loop_
_entity.id
_entity.type
_entity.pdbx_description
1 polymer ?
#
loop_
_entity_poly.entity_id
_entity_poly.type
_entity_poly.pdbx_seq_one_letter_code
_entity_poly.pdbx_strand_id
1 'polypeptide(L)'
;MAPGCSDDVPSTGGDDVQPETGSDSGSDESSSSESGSDGESDSGPLSCAELPGPWDYGASIPMPESPGGDPVAGLDALLNNDYVSCGIPWTMFPIAQPFLGSFGSGPPLPWREGKNADVPIGWTVQELGDGSEMVAPNCFQCHAAELNGELVLGLGRHDFDFTNDLYSLIQLVPALPPLNDAGAPSTSSSSATR
;
A
#
# COMPACT_ATOMS: atom_id res chain seq x y z
N MET A 1 22.24 20.71 -9.73
CA MET A 1 22.73 19.77 -10.75
C MET A 1 23.82 18.93 -10.12
N ALA A 2 23.52 17.68 -9.75
CA ALA A 2 24.56 16.71 -9.43
C ALA A 2 25.22 16.26 -10.76
N PRO A 3 26.55 16.08 -10.82
CA PRO A 3 27.19 15.53 -12.01
C PRO A 3 26.73 14.07 -12.19
N GLY A 4 26.28 13.74 -13.39
CA GLY A 4 25.89 12.38 -13.74
C GLY A 4 27.11 11.49 -13.88
N CYS A 5 27.11 10.36 -13.18
CA CYS A 5 28.03 9.25 -13.45
C CYS A 5 27.48 8.47 -14.64
N SER A 6 28.31 8.24 -15.66
CA SER A 6 28.01 7.35 -16.78
C SER A 6 28.43 5.92 -16.41
N ASP A 7 27.48 5.00 -16.45
CA ASP A 7 27.73 3.57 -16.30
C ASP A 7 28.47 3.04 -17.55
N ASP A 8 29.79 3.00 -17.51
CA ASP A 8 30.54 2.09 -18.39
C ASP A 8 30.36 0.67 -17.84
N VAL A 9 29.21 0.07 -18.17
CA VAL A 9 29.00 -1.38 -18.01
C VAL A 9 29.87 -2.06 -19.08
N PRO A 10 30.87 -2.89 -18.71
CA PRO A 10 31.58 -3.67 -19.69
C PRO A 10 30.59 -4.64 -20.35
N SER A 11 30.45 -4.52 -21.67
CA SER A 11 29.68 -5.43 -22.52
C SER A 11 30.20 -6.86 -22.33
N THR A 12 29.51 -7.66 -21.50
CA THR A 12 29.70 -9.10 -21.48
C THR A 12 28.91 -9.69 -22.63
N GLY A 13 29.62 -10.02 -23.69
CA GLY A 13 29.06 -10.68 -24.86
C GLY A 13 28.56 -12.08 -24.56
N GLY A 14 27.47 -12.43 -25.25
CA GLY A 14 27.25 -13.73 -25.89
C GLY A 14 27.11 -14.95 -24.99
N ASP A 15 25.86 -15.38 -24.81
CA ASP A 15 25.49 -16.74 -24.41
C ASP A 15 26.16 -17.80 -25.30
N ASP A 16 26.91 -18.73 -24.69
CA ASP A 16 27.13 -20.07 -25.23
C ASP A 16 27.11 -21.09 -24.07
N VAL A 17 26.44 -22.22 -24.34
CA VAL A 17 25.93 -23.21 -23.38
C VAL A 17 26.94 -24.35 -23.13
N GLN A 18 27.32 -24.55 -21.85
CA GLN A 18 27.70 -25.80 -21.10
C GLN A 18 28.83 -26.74 -21.61
N PRO A 19 29.32 -27.75 -20.84
CA PRO A 19 29.22 -28.06 -19.38
C PRO A 19 30.56 -28.57 -18.72
N GLU A 20 30.46 -29.04 -17.46
CA GLU A 20 31.28 -30.08 -16.76
C GLU A 20 32.42 -29.70 -15.75
N THR A 21 32.21 -30.16 -14.50
CA THR A 21 33.16 -30.85 -13.57
C THR A 21 34.12 -30.10 -12.60
N GLY A 22 34.18 -30.62 -11.35
CA GLY A 22 35.33 -30.60 -10.41
C GLY A 22 35.29 -29.53 -9.31
N SER A 23 34.98 -29.87 -8.05
CA SER A 23 35.86 -30.38 -6.96
C SER A 23 36.74 -29.33 -6.22
N ASP A 24 36.54 -29.33 -4.90
CA ASP A 24 37.46 -29.06 -3.78
C ASP A 24 37.96 -27.65 -3.41
N SER A 25 37.50 -27.23 -2.22
CA SER A 25 38.26 -26.91 -1.00
C SER A 25 39.41 -25.89 -0.95
N GLY A 26 39.44 -25.23 0.22
CA GLY A 26 40.63 -24.63 0.85
C GLY A 26 40.58 -23.12 0.82
N SER A 27 40.18 -22.43 1.89
CA SER A 27 41.02 -22.14 3.06
C SER A 27 42.33 -21.47 2.65
N ASP A 28 42.49 -20.18 2.95
CA ASP A 28 43.24 -19.78 4.15
C ASP A 28 43.42 -18.26 4.19
N GLU A 29 43.24 -17.75 5.40
CA GLU A 29 43.61 -16.40 5.79
C GLU A 29 45.13 -16.27 5.79
N SER A 30 45.64 -15.12 5.38
CA SER A 30 46.93 -14.63 5.88
C SER A 30 47.00 -13.12 5.75
N SER A 31 47.07 -12.48 6.91
CA SER A 31 47.53 -11.12 7.07
C SER A 31 48.96 -10.98 6.58
N SER A 32 49.23 -9.87 5.90
CA SER A 32 50.57 -9.30 5.79
C SER A 32 50.44 -7.79 5.87
N SER A 33 50.69 -7.26 7.06
CA SER A 33 51.18 -5.90 7.22
C SER A 33 52.57 -5.80 6.60
N GLU A 34 52.85 -4.74 5.86
CA GLU A 34 53.88 -3.74 6.20
C GLU A 34 54.04 -2.71 5.07
N SER A 35 54.44 -1.51 5.52
CA SER A 35 55.20 -0.50 4.79
C SER A 35 54.40 0.53 3.99
N GLY A 36 54.44 1.75 4.53
CA GLY A 36 53.95 2.95 3.88
C GLY A 36 54.68 3.28 2.59
N SER A 37 53.92 3.93 1.70
CA SER A 37 54.43 4.76 0.62
C SER A 37 53.77 6.12 0.79
N ASP A 38 54.59 7.12 1.10
CA ASP A 38 54.20 8.51 0.98
C ASP A 38 53.93 8.83 -0.49
N GLY A 39 52.82 9.54 -0.73
CA GLY A 39 52.64 10.44 -1.86
C GLY A 39 52.53 9.82 -3.25
N GLU A 40 51.30 9.54 -3.68
CA GLU A 40 50.79 10.04 -4.97
C GLU A 40 49.26 9.96 -4.88
N SER A 41 48.57 11.10 -4.81
CA SER A 41 47.11 11.13 -4.98
C SER A 41 46.83 10.83 -6.45
N ASP A 42 46.75 9.55 -6.79
CA ASP A 42 46.22 9.11 -8.07
C ASP A 42 44.72 9.43 -8.04
N SER A 43 44.37 10.60 -8.58
CA SER A 43 42.98 11.02 -8.75
C SER A 43 42.37 10.23 -9.92
N GLY A 44 42.26 8.92 -9.74
CA GLY A 44 41.36 8.09 -10.54
C GLY A 44 39.91 8.51 -10.29
N PRO A 45 39.00 8.25 -11.25
CA PRO A 45 37.59 8.55 -11.04
C PRO A 45 37.09 7.77 -9.83
N LEU A 46 36.60 8.50 -8.81
CA LEU A 46 35.99 7.91 -7.63
C LEU A 46 34.87 6.96 -8.07
N SER A 47 34.89 5.73 -7.56
CA SER A 47 33.81 4.79 -7.82
C SER A 47 32.53 5.29 -7.15
N CYS A 48 31.36 4.94 -7.69
CA CYS A 48 30.07 5.31 -7.11
C CYS A 48 29.87 4.80 -5.66
N ALA A 49 30.72 3.87 -5.20
CA ALA A 49 30.73 3.35 -3.83
C ALA A 49 31.52 4.23 -2.85
N GLU A 50 32.43 5.08 -3.34
CA GLU A 50 33.29 5.95 -2.52
C GLU A 50 32.74 7.37 -2.38
N LEU A 51 31.77 7.72 -3.21
CA LEU A 51 31.03 8.97 -3.05
C LEU A 51 29.97 8.80 -1.95
N PRO A 52 29.86 9.74 -0.99
CA PRO A 52 28.77 9.72 -0.03
C PRO A 52 27.44 9.68 -0.79
N GLY A 53 26.70 8.59 -0.58
CA GLY A 53 25.41 8.37 -1.19
C GLY A 53 24.34 9.25 -0.53
N PRO A 54 23.14 9.34 -1.13
CA PRO A 54 22.03 10.09 -0.54
C PRO A 54 21.73 9.70 0.92
N TRP A 55 22.03 8.45 1.30
CA TRP A 55 21.87 7.90 2.64
C TRP A 55 22.83 8.49 3.68
N ASP A 56 24.00 8.97 3.25
CA ASP A 56 25.02 9.57 4.12
C ASP A 56 24.68 11.02 4.54
N TYR A 57 23.70 11.62 3.86
CA TYR A 57 23.17 12.95 4.16
C TYR A 57 21.88 12.91 4.99
N GLY A 58 21.42 11.72 5.39
CA GLY A 58 20.24 11.55 6.21
C GLY A 58 20.43 12.15 7.61
N ALA A 59 19.42 12.88 8.09
CA ALA A 59 19.32 13.24 9.50
C ALA A 59 18.46 12.21 10.23
N SER A 60 18.87 11.80 11.44
CA SER A 60 18.01 10.97 12.28
C SER A 60 16.77 11.76 12.69
N ILE A 61 15.59 11.22 12.38
CA ILE A 61 14.33 11.73 12.91
C ILE A 61 14.14 11.06 14.27
N PRO A 62 14.19 11.79 15.39
CA PRO A 62 13.94 11.18 16.69
C PRO A 62 12.52 10.63 16.69
N MET A 63 12.37 9.37 17.12
CA MET A 63 11.05 8.78 17.25
C MET A 63 10.28 9.55 18.32
N PRO A 64 9.14 10.19 17.98
CA PRO A 64 8.31 10.79 19.00
C PRO A 64 7.80 9.70 19.93
N GLU A 65 7.49 10.05 21.18
CA GLU A 65 6.72 9.14 22.03
C GLU A 65 5.42 8.79 21.31
N SER A 66 5.16 7.48 21.16
CA SER A 66 3.88 7.04 20.60
C SER A 66 2.78 7.50 21.55
N PRO A 67 1.74 8.17 21.05
CA PRO A 67 0.57 8.47 21.86
C PRO A 67 0.03 7.16 22.46
N GLY A 68 -0.36 7.21 23.73
CA GLY A 68 -1.13 6.10 24.30
C GLY A 68 -2.43 5.90 23.53
N GLY A 69 -2.91 4.67 23.46
CA GLY A 69 -4.17 4.32 22.81
C GLY A 69 -4.63 2.93 23.19
N ASP A 70 -5.91 2.64 22.91
CA ASP A 70 -6.47 1.30 23.06
C ASP A 70 -6.37 0.57 21.71
N PRO A 71 -5.50 -0.45 21.58
CA PRO A 71 -5.33 -1.18 20.33
C PRO A 71 -6.59 -1.96 19.91
N VAL A 72 -7.45 -2.35 20.87
CA VAL A 72 -8.69 -3.05 20.57
C VAL A 72 -9.70 -2.09 19.96
N ALA A 73 -9.88 -0.93 20.56
CA ALA A 73 -10.74 0.13 20.00
C ALA A 73 -10.21 0.64 18.65
N GLY A 74 -8.88 0.69 18.47
CA GLY A 74 -8.26 1.04 17.20
C GLY A 74 -8.56 0.02 16.10
N LEU A 75 -8.43 -1.27 16.38
CA LEU A 75 -8.75 -2.33 15.41
C LEU A 75 -10.25 -2.31 15.05
N ASP A 76 -11.12 -2.14 16.05
CA ASP A 76 -12.56 -2.01 15.83
C ASP A 76 -12.87 -0.85 14.87
N ALA A 77 -12.31 0.34 15.12
CA ALA A 77 -12.48 1.48 14.24
C ALA A 77 -12.00 1.21 12.80
N LEU A 78 -10.85 0.52 12.63
CA LEU A 78 -10.34 0.20 11.28
C LEU A 78 -11.23 -0.80 10.53
N LEU A 79 -11.83 -1.75 11.25
CA LEU A 79 -12.69 -2.78 10.66
C LEU A 79 -14.10 -2.26 10.36
N ASN A 80 -14.62 -1.41 11.25
CA ASN A 80 -16.03 -1.11 11.31
C ASN A 80 -16.37 0.33 10.94
N ASN A 81 -15.45 1.29 10.98
CA ASN A 81 -15.74 2.67 10.57
C ASN A 81 -15.44 2.91 9.09
N ASP A 82 -16.22 3.81 8.49
CA ASP A 82 -15.99 4.29 7.14
C ASP A 82 -14.80 5.25 7.10
N TYR A 83 -14.01 5.18 6.04
CA TYR A 83 -12.96 6.16 5.76
C TYR A 83 -13.53 7.40 5.06
N VAL A 84 -14.61 7.22 4.29
CA VAL A 84 -15.31 8.30 3.59
C VAL A 84 -16.81 8.22 3.87
N SER A 85 -17.43 9.38 4.03
CA SER A 85 -18.86 9.51 4.38
C SER A 85 -19.83 9.24 3.21
N CYS A 86 -19.38 8.55 2.17
CA CYS A 86 -20.18 8.23 1.00
C CYS A 86 -20.05 6.74 0.67
N GLY A 87 -21.07 6.20 0.01
CA GLY A 87 -21.13 4.76 -0.23
C GLY A 87 -22.35 4.36 -1.03
N ILE A 88 -22.57 3.05 -1.11
CA ILE A 88 -23.64 2.44 -1.89
C ILE A 88 -24.70 1.95 -0.90
N PRO A 89 -25.99 2.26 -1.09
CA PRO A 89 -27.04 1.73 -0.23
C PRO A 89 -26.95 0.20 -0.10
N TRP A 90 -27.12 -0.35 1.10
CA TRP A 90 -26.98 -1.78 1.39
C TRP A 90 -27.76 -2.66 0.41
N THR A 91 -28.99 -2.27 0.10
CA THR A 91 -29.88 -3.00 -0.82
C THR A 91 -29.40 -3.01 -2.27
N MET A 92 -28.53 -2.07 -2.65
CA MET A 92 -27.96 -1.96 -4.00
C MET A 92 -26.56 -2.55 -4.10
N PHE A 93 -25.85 -2.71 -2.99
CA PHE A 93 -24.47 -3.18 -2.98
C PHE A 93 -24.27 -4.53 -3.69
N PRO A 94 -25.11 -5.57 -3.49
CA PRO A 94 -24.96 -6.84 -4.20
C PRO A 94 -25.08 -6.71 -5.74
N ILE A 95 -25.82 -5.71 -6.21
CA ILE A 95 -25.99 -5.44 -7.65
C ILE A 95 -24.79 -4.64 -8.18
N ALA A 96 -24.27 -3.70 -7.39
CA ALA A 96 -23.16 -2.84 -7.77
C ALA A 96 -21.79 -3.55 -7.68
N GLN A 97 -21.59 -4.42 -6.70
CA GLN A 97 -20.32 -5.06 -6.37
C GLN A 97 -19.62 -5.69 -7.59
N PRO A 98 -20.29 -6.46 -8.49
CA PRO A 98 -19.64 -7.05 -9.66
C PRO A 98 -19.06 -6.01 -10.63
N PHE A 99 -19.57 -4.78 -10.61
CA PHE A 99 -19.13 -3.69 -11.47
C PHE A 99 -18.02 -2.83 -10.84
N LEU A 100 -17.71 -3.02 -9.55
CA LEU A 100 -16.62 -2.30 -8.87
C LEU A 100 -15.23 -2.87 -9.22
N GLY A 101 -15.16 -3.93 -10.02
CA GLY A 101 -13.91 -4.59 -10.38
C GLY A 101 -13.17 -5.05 -9.13
N SER A 102 -11.85 -4.81 -9.08
CA SER A 102 -11.03 -5.15 -7.92
C SER A 102 -11.51 -4.46 -6.64
N PHE A 103 -12.17 -3.28 -6.71
CA PHE A 103 -12.68 -2.58 -5.51
C PHE A 103 -13.76 -3.41 -4.80
N GLY A 104 -14.59 -4.14 -5.53
CA GLY A 104 -15.64 -4.99 -4.98
C GLY A 104 -15.23 -6.46 -4.80
N SER A 105 -13.99 -6.83 -5.09
CA SER A 105 -13.52 -8.21 -4.98
C SER A 105 -13.07 -8.56 -3.56
N GLY A 106 -13.05 -9.86 -3.27
CA GLY A 106 -12.67 -10.42 -1.98
C GLY A 106 -13.79 -11.28 -1.38
N PRO A 107 -13.44 -12.29 -0.58
CA PRO A 107 -14.43 -13.14 0.06
C PRO A 107 -15.19 -12.37 1.17
N PRO A 108 -16.42 -12.80 1.49
CA PRO A 108 -17.03 -12.43 2.76
C PRO A 108 -16.15 -12.93 3.92
N LEU A 109 -16.25 -12.26 5.07
CA LEU A 109 -15.39 -12.47 6.22
C LEU A 109 -16.22 -12.85 7.44
N PRO A 110 -16.50 -14.16 7.66
CA PRO A 110 -17.43 -14.62 8.70
C PRO A 110 -17.05 -14.25 10.14
N TRP A 111 -15.82 -13.81 10.36
CA TRP A 111 -15.34 -13.36 11.66
C TRP A 111 -15.68 -11.89 11.97
N ARG A 112 -16.19 -11.13 10.99
CA ARG A 112 -16.77 -9.80 11.21
C ARG A 112 -18.21 -9.93 11.69
N GLU A 113 -18.67 -8.95 12.46
CA GLU A 113 -20.01 -8.99 13.06
C GLU A 113 -21.10 -8.46 12.11
N GLY A 114 -22.31 -9.00 12.22
CA GLY A 114 -23.48 -8.49 11.48
C GLY A 114 -23.30 -8.49 9.96
N LYS A 115 -23.80 -7.43 9.31
CA LYS A 115 -23.73 -7.27 7.83
C LYS A 115 -22.30 -7.07 7.31
N ASN A 116 -21.36 -6.70 8.18
CA ASN A 116 -19.95 -6.61 7.83
C ASN A 116 -19.32 -7.97 7.49
N ALA A 117 -19.93 -9.08 7.91
CA ALA A 117 -19.54 -10.42 7.51
C ALA A 117 -19.70 -10.67 6.00
N ASP A 118 -20.65 -9.99 5.36
CA ASP A 118 -21.10 -10.26 3.99
C ASP A 118 -20.41 -9.38 2.93
N VAL A 119 -19.54 -8.44 3.36
CA VAL A 119 -18.81 -7.53 2.46
C VAL A 119 -17.30 -7.73 2.56
N PRO A 120 -16.52 -7.47 1.49
CA PRO A 120 -15.07 -7.62 1.51
C PRO A 120 -14.39 -6.72 2.57
N ILE A 121 -13.14 -7.04 2.93
CA ILE A 121 -12.40 -6.34 4.01
C ILE A 121 -12.36 -4.82 3.87
N GLY A 122 -12.31 -4.32 2.63
CA GLY A 122 -12.24 -2.90 2.31
C GLY A 122 -13.55 -2.14 2.47
N TRP A 123 -14.63 -2.82 2.85
CA TRP A 123 -15.97 -2.26 2.97
C TRP A 123 -16.53 -2.46 4.37
N THR A 124 -17.32 -1.50 4.82
CA THR A 124 -18.11 -1.58 6.05
C THR A 124 -19.54 -1.10 5.79
N VAL A 125 -20.49 -1.66 6.52
CA VAL A 125 -21.90 -1.32 6.51
C VAL A 125 -22.16 -0.41 7.69
N GLN A 126 -22.64 0.80 7.40
CA GLN A 126 -23.03 1.80 8.38
C GLN A 126 -24.54 1.99 8.39
N GLU A 127 -25.09 2.11 9.59
CA GLU A 127 -26.45 2.62 9.79
C GLU A 127 -26.40 4.15 9.87
N LEU A 128 -27.20 4.82 9.04
CA LEU A 128 -27.36 6.27 9.07
C LEU A 128 -28.42 6.67 10.10
N GLY A 129 -28.44 7.94 10.50
CA GLY A 129 -29.36 8.46 11.52
C GLY A 129 -30.86 8.35 11.16
N ASP A 130 -31.20 8.06 9.90
CA ASP A 130 -32.57 7.81 9.42
C ASP A 130 -32.93 6.32 9.39
N GLY A 131 -32.04 5.44 9.87
CA GLY A 131 -32.18 3.98 9.85
C GLY A 131 -31.92 3.35 8.49
N SER A 132 -31.50 4.14 7.49
CA SER A 132 -31.01 3.58 6.23
C SER A 132 -29.58 3.04 6.40
N GLU A 133 -29.16 2.16 5.49
CA GLU A 133 -27.87 1.51 5.57
C GLU A 133 -27.07 1.73 4.30
N MET A 134 -25.76 1.95 4.47
CA MET A 134 -24.83 2.23 3.40
C MET A 134 -23.57 1.40 3.56
N VAL A 135 -23.06 0.89 2.45
CA VAL A 135 -21.78 0.23 2.36
C VAL A 135 -20.75 1.24 1.88
N ALA A 136 -19.82 1.59 2.75
CA ALA A 136 -18.78 2.59 2.52
C ALA A 136 -17.39 1.95 2.61
N PRO A 137 -16.40 2.46 1.87
CA PRO A 137 -15.05 1.93 1.97
C PRO A 137 -14.43 2.33 3.31
N ASN A 138 -13.66 1.42 3.91
CA ASN A 138 -12.91 1.63 5.15
C ASN A 138 -11.40 1.72 4.87
N CYS A 139 -10.60 1.80 5.94
CA CYS A 139 -9.14 1.93 5.84
C CYS A 139 -8.48 0.74 5.10
N PHE A 140 -9.05 -0.46 5.24
CA PHE A 140 -8.54 -1.68 4.61
C PHE A 140 -8.83 -1.76 3.11
N GLN A 141 -9.53 -0.77 2.55
CA GLN A 141 -9.55 -0.58 1.10
C GLN A 141 -8.14 -0.36 0.53
N CYS A 142 -7.19 0.16 1.32
CA CYS A 142 -5.79 0.35 0.91
C CYS A 142 -4.76 -0.29 1.86
N HIS A 143 -5.16 -0.61 3.09
CA HIS A 143 -4.27 -1.11 4.15
C HIS A 143 -4.50 -2.59 4.51
N ALA A 144 -5.10 -3.36 3.62
CA ALA A 144 -5.08 -4.82 3.69
C ALA A 144 -4.86 -5.40 2.30
N ALA A 145 -4.17 -6.53 2.26
CA ALA A 145 -3.93 -7.30 1.04
C ALA A 145 -3.84 -8.79 1.39
N GLU A 146 -4.03 -9.65 0.40
CA GLU A 146 -3.71 -11.07 0.54
C GLU A 146 -2.24 -11.33 0.20
N LEU A 147 -1.54 -12.01 1.11
CA LEU A 147 -0.20 -12.53 0.87
C LEU A 147 -0.21 -14.04 1.06
N ASN A 148 0.19 -14.78 0.04
CA ASN A 148 0.16 -16.26 0.04
C ASN A 148 -1.23 -16.86 0.32
N GLY A 149 -2.30 -16.16 -0.08
CA GLY A 149 -3.70 -16.60 0.14
C GLY A 149 -4.22 -16.34 1.56
N GLU A 150 -3.48 -15.58 2.38
CA GLU A 150 -3.91 -15.14 3.70
C GLU A 150 -4.13 -13.63 3.71
N LEU A 151 -5.26 -13.20 4.28
CA LEU A 151 -5.56 -11.78 4.49
C LEU A 151 -4.65 -11.21 5.59
N VAL A 152 -3.82 -10.23 5.23
CA VAL A 152 -2.94 -9.54 6.17
C VAL A 152 -3.42 -8.11 6.39
N LEU A 153 -3.86 -7.81 7.62
CA LEU A 153 -4.23 -6.45 8.01
C LEU A 153 -2.98 -5.58 8.21
N GLY A 154 -3.04 -4.34 7.75
CA GLY A 154 -1.92 -3.39 7.76
C GLY A 154 -0.96 -3.55 6.57
N LEU A 155 -1.12 -4.60 5.76
CA LEU A 155 -0.35 -4.76 4.53
C LEU A 155 -0.91 -3.82 3.46
N GLY A 156 -0.05 -2.96 2.91
CA GLY A 156 -0.42 -2.08 1.81
C GLY A 156 -0.94 -2.89 0.62
N ARG A 157 -1.97 -2.36 -0.04
CA ARG A 157 -2.70 -3.07 -1.11
C ARG A 157 -1.86 -3.22 -2.39
N HIS A 158 -1.11 -4.31 -2.47
CA HIS A 158 -0.22 -4.64 -3.58
C HIS A 158 -0.87 -5.55 -4.63
N ASP A 159 -1.98 -6.18 -4.30
CA ASP A 159 -2.69 -7.20 -5.06
C ASP A 159 -3.78 -6.60 -5.97
N PHE A 160 -3.76 -5.28 -6.15
CA PHE A 160 -4.84 -4.53 -6.76
C PHE A 160 -4.43 -3.85 -8.06
N ASP A 161 -5.35 -3.90 -9.02
CA ASP A 161 -5.20 -3.22 -10.30
C ASP A 161 -5.75 -1.78 -10.22
N PHE A 162 -4.84 -0.82 -10.09
CA PHE A 162 -5.14 0.62 -10.07
C PHE A 162 -5.16 1.27 -11.46
N THR A 163 -5.06 0.50 -12.55
CA THR A 163 -5.09 1.07 -13.91
C THR A 163 -6.50 1.45 -14.38
N ASN A 164 -7.53 0.98 -13.68
CA ASN A 164 -8.93 1.26 -14.00
C ASN A 164 -9.44 2.49 -13.24
N ASP A 165 -10.19 3.34 -13.94
CA ASP A 165 -10.83 4.52 -13.36
C ASP A 165 -12.24 4.18 -12.86
N LEU A 166 -12.40 4.12 -11.54
CA LEU A 166 -13.70 3.93 -10.89
C LEU A 166 -14.68 5.08 -11.19
N TYR A 167 -14.17 6.29 -11.44
CA TYR A 167 -15.01 7.45 -11.76
C TYR A 167 -15.69 7.30 -13.12
N SER A 168 -15.00 6.72 -14.10
CA SER A 168 -15.57 6.41 -15.41
C SER A 168 -16.77 5.46 -15.32
N LEU A 169 -16.79 4.54 -14.36
CA LEU A 169 -17.92 3.64 -14.12
C LEU A 169 -19.12 4.37 -13.47
N ILE A 170 -18.86 5.30 -12.55
CA ILE A 170 -19.91 6.12 -11.92
C ILE A 170 -20.63 7.00 -12.95
N GLN A 171 -19.94 7.48 -14.00
CA GLN A 171 -20.57 8.25 -15.09
C GLN A 171 -21.61 7.48 -15.89
N LEU A 172 -21.56 6.14 -15.88
CA LEU A 172 -22.53 5.29 -16.57
C LEU A 172 -23.79 5.05 -15.72
N VAL A 173 -23.75 5.37 -14.43
CA VAL A 173 -24.90 5.24 -13.54
C VAL A 173 -25.80 6.46 -13.72
N PRO A 174 -27.03 6.31 -14.26
CA PRO A 174 -27.95 7.44 -14.38
C PRO A 174 -28.25 8.01 -13.00
N ALA A 175 -28.45 9.33 -12.91
CA ALA A 175 -28.86 9.99 -11.69
C ALA A 175 -30.12 9.31 -11.15
N LEU A 176 -29.96 8.55 -10.07
CA LEU A 176 -31.08 7.86 -9.45
C LEU A 176 -31.95 8.91 -8.75
N PRO A 177 -33.28 8.83 -8.87
CA PRO A 177 -34.15 9.63 -8.01
C PRO A 177 -33.79 9.31 -6.55
N PRO A 178 -33.86 10.29 -5.63
CA PRO A 178 -33.53 10.06 -4.23
C PRO A 178 -34.42 8.93 -3.69
N LEU A 179 -33.81 7.75 -3.47
CA LEU A 179 -34.48 6.59 -2.89
C LEU A 179 -34.64 6.77 -1.36
N ASN A 180 -33.75 7.57 -0.78
CA ASN A 180 -33.62 7.99 0.62
C ASN A 180 -32.56 9.11 0.70
N ASP A 181 -32.32 9.66 1.89
CA ASP A 181 -31.31 10.69 2.09
C ASP A 181 -29.87 10.20 1.79
N ALA A 182 -29.64 8.89 1.73
CA ALA A 182 -28.36 8.30 1.31
C ALA A 182 -27.98 8.64 -0.15
N GLY A 183 -28.95 9.02 -1.00
CA GLY A 183 -28.72 9.51 -2.36
C GLY A 183 -28.82 11.02 -2.50
N ALA A 184 -29.16 11.76 -1.44
CA ALA A 184 -29.24 13.21 -1.49
C ALA A 184 -27.82 13.80 -1.52
N PRO A 185 -27.54 14.81 -2.37
CA PRO A 185 -26.28 15.54 -2.27
C PRO A 185 -26.17 16.09 -0.84
N SER A 186 -25.05 15.81 -0.17
CA SER A 186 -24.84 16.22 1.23
C SER A 186 -24.98 17.73 1.33
N THR A 187 -26.16 18.17 1.74
CA THR A 187 -26.35 19.54 2.18
C THR A 187 -25.63 19.63 3.51
N SER A 188 -24.41 20.18 3.48
CA SER A 188 -23.71 20.65 4.67
C SER A 188 -24.61 21.71 5.33
N SER A 189 -25.55 21.27 6.16
CA SER A 189 -26.17 22.13 7.16
C SER A 189 -25.10 22.40 8.20
N SER A 190 -24.31 23.45 7.95
CA SER A 190 -23.56 24.11 8.99
C SER A 190 -24.57 24.56 10.04
N SER A 191 -24.75 23.75 11.07
CA SER A 191 -25.47 24.15 12.26
C SER A 191 -24.59 25.15 13.02
N ALA A 192 -24.55 26.38 12.50
CA ALA A 192 -24.18 27.54 13.27
C ALA A 192 -25.37 27.86 14.17
N THR A 193 -25.38 27.35 15.41
CA THR A 193 -26.12 28.00 16.50
C THR A 193 -25.51 27.65 17.87
N ARG A 194 -24.90 28.70 18.44
CA ARG A 194 -24.70 29.06 19.86
C ARG A 194 -23.63 28.34 20.69
#